data_AF-A0A1J0KVM5-F1
#
_entry.id   AF-A0A1J0KVM5-F1
#
_cell.length_a   1.000
_cell.length_b   1.000
_cell.length_c   1.000
_cell.angle_alpha   90.00
_cell.angle_beta   90.00
_cell.angle_gamma   90.00
#
_symmetry.space_group_name_H-M   'P 1'
#
loop_
_entity.id
_entity.type
_entity.pdbx_description
1 polymer ?
#
loop_
_entity_poly.entity_id
_entity_poly.type
_entity_poly.pdbx_seq_one_letter_code
_entity_poly.pdbx_strand_id
1 'polypeptide(L)' 'MNAVNFNKLYSDFQNFFTLCHYTDDALKKEVLDRAHQEKDCNNFNFYFRGIVFKFEINNEDIKYVGYEK' A
#
# COMPACT_ATOMS: atom_id res chain seq x y z
N MET A 1 1.07 -9.49 10.21
CA MET A 1 0.76 -8.10 9.83
C MET A 1 -0.63 -8.07 9.22
N ASN A 2 -1.58 -7.43 9.89
CA ASN A 2 -2.91 -7.22 9.30
C ASN A 2 -2.90 -5.98 8.40
N ALA A 3 -3.68 -6.03 7.34
CA ALA A 3 -3.80 -4.96 6.35
C ALA A 3 -5.05 -4.12 6.66
N VAL A 4 -4.85 -2.89 7.14
CA VAL A 4 -5.92 -1.97 7.53
C VAL A 4 -6.16 -0.96 6.41
N ASN A 5 -7.42 -0.77 6.03
CA ASN A 5 -7.86 0.24 5.06
C ASN A 5 -7.38 0.01 3.60
N PHE A 6 -7.02 -1.22 3.23
CA PHE A 6 -6.58 -1.56 1.87
C PHE A 6 -7.69 -1.44 0.82
N ASN A 7 -8.96 -1.54 1.21
CA ASN A 7 -10.08 -1.26 0.29
C ASN A 7 -9.99 0.17 -0.27
N LYS A 8 -9.56 1.13 0.55
CA LYS A 8 -9.35 2.52 0.13
C LYS A 8 -8.12 2.65 -0.76
N LEU A 9 -7.04 1.90 -0.47
CA LEU A 9 -5.87 1.81 -1.35
C LEU A 9 -6.28 1.36 -2.74
N TYR A 10 -7.08 0.29 -2.89
CA TYR A 10 -7.50 -0.19 -4.20
C TYR A 10 -8.34 0.84 -4.94
N SER A 11 -9.30 1.48 -4.26
CA SER A 11 -10.12 2.52 -4.88
C SER A 11 -9.26 3.69 -5.36
N ASP A 12 -8.31 4.16 -4.56
CA ASP A 12 -7.38 5.22 -4.96
C ASP A 12 -6.48 4.75 -6.11
N PHE A 13 -5.99 3.52 -6.06
CA PHE A 13 -5.15 2.96 -7.12
C PHE A 13 -5.91 2.84 -8.44
N GLN A 14 -7.18 2.41 -8.41
CA GLN A 14 -8.08 2.34 -9.58
C GLN A 14 -8.35 3.71 -10.21
N ASN A 15 -8.37 4.78 -9.41
CA ASN A 15 -8.53 6.14 -9.93
C ASN A 15 -7.36 6.59 -10.81
N PHE A 16 -6.16 6.01 -10.61
CA PHE A 16 -4.96 6.39 -11.35
C PHE A 16 -4.51 5.36 -12.39
N PHE A 17 -4.73 4.08 -12.11
CA PHE A 17 -4.21 2.99 -12.91
C PHE A 17 -5.33 2.02 -13.25
N THR A 18 -5.48 1.73 -14.53
CA THR A 18 -6.39 0.68 -14.98
C THR A 18 -5.81 -0.66 -14.56
N LEU A 19 -6.44 -1.33 -13.60
CA LEU A 19 -6.03 -2.60 -12.99
C LEU A 19 -6.17 -3.82 -13.92
N CYS A 20 -6.03 -3.67 -15.23
CA CYS A 20 -6.27 -4.76 -16.20
C CYS A 20 -5.43 -6.03 -15.93
N HIS A 21 -4.34 -5.93 -15.16
CA HIS A 21 -3.48 -7.06 -14.78
C HIS A 21 -3.08 -7.09 -13.29
N TYR A 22 -3.55 -6.14 -12.49
CA TYR A 22 -3.14 -6.02 -11.09
C TYR A 22 -4.38 -6.27 -10.22
N THR A 23 -4.51 -7.49 -9.71
CA THR A 23 -5.62 -7.81 -8.82
C THR A 23 -5.40 -7.15 -7.46
N ASP A 24 -6.49 -6.92 -6.74
CA ASP A 24 -6.44 -6.42 -5.37
C ASP A 24 -5.44 -7.24 -4.53
N ASP A 25 -5.59 -8.56 -4.51
CA ASP A 25 -4.65 -9.46 -3.79
C ASP A 25 -3.18 -9.29 -4.18
N ALA A 26 -2.86 -9.04 -5.46
CA ALA A 26 -1.50 -8.85 -5.91
C ALA A 26 -0.88 -7.56 -5.33
N LEU A 27 -1.62 -6.45 -5.37
CA LEU A 27 -1.15 -5.18 -4.80
C LEU A 27 -1.01 -5.27 -3.29
N LYS A 28 -1.97 -5.89 -2.60
CA LYS A 28 -1.86 -6.07 -1.14
C LYS A 28 -0.67 -6.93 -0.78
N LYS A 29 -0.46 -8.04 -1.48
CA LYS A 29 0.69 -8.90 -1.22
C LYS A 29 2.00 -8.14 -1.40
N GLU A 30 2.15 -7.38 -2.50
CA GLU A 30 3.36 -6.61 -2.75
C GLU A 30 3.63 -5.56 -1.67
N VAL A 31 2.61 -4.80 -1.27
CA VAL A 31 2.73 -3.80 -0.20
C VAL A 31 3.11 -4.45 1.12
N LEU A 32 2.50 -5.58 1.47
CA LEU A 32 2.83 -6.33 2.69
C LEU A 32 4.26 -6.87 2.66
N ASP A 33 4.69 -7.46 1.54
CA ASP A 33 6.05 -7.98 1.35
C ASP A 33 7.10 -6.88 1.51
N ARG A 34 6.88 -5.71 0.89
CA ARG A 34 7.80 -4.57 0.98
C ARG A 34 7.79 -3.92 2.35
N ALA A 35 6.63 -3.74 2.97
CA ALA A 35 6.52 -3.21 4.31
C ALA A 35 7.15 -4.14 5.37
N HIS A 36 7.13 -5.46 5.15
CA HIS A 36 7.82 -6.41 6.03
C HIS A 36 9.34 -6.26 5.99
N GLN A 37 9.89 -5.83 4.85
CA GLN A 37 11.31 -5.54 4.70
C GLN A 37 11.71 -4.23 5.41
N GLU A 38 10.78 -3.30 5.59
CA GLU A 38 10.97 -2.00 6.28
C GLU A 38 10.53 -2.01 7.76
N LYS A 39 10.65 -3.16 8.44
CA LYS A 39 10.15 -3.41 9.80
C LYS A 39 10.59 -2.43 10.90
N ASP A 40 11.67 -1.70 10.69
CA ASP A 40 12.22 -0.70 11.63
C ASP A 40 11.65 0.72 11.43
N CYS A 41 10.75 0.91 10.47
CA CYS A 41 10.21 2.21 10.12
C CYS A 41 8.71 2.29 10.45
N ASN A 42 8.31 3.30 11.23
CA ASN A 42 6.89 3.57 11.54
C ASN A 42 6.08 3.97 10.29
N ASN A 43 6.74 4.31 9.19
CA ASN A 43 6.13 4.75 7.95
C ASN A 43 6.74 4.01 6.76
N PHE A 44 5.90 3.61 5.83
CA PHE A 44 6.27 2.95 4.58
C PHE A 44 5.68 3.71 3.39
N ASN A 45 6.52 3.97 2.39
CA ASN A 45 6.10 4.65 1.16
C ASN A 45 6.22 3.68 -0.02
N PHE A 46 5.09 3.39 -0.66
CA PHE A 46 5.03 2.60 -1.87
C PHE A 46 4.99 3.52 -3.09
N TYR A 47 6.07 3.51 -3.87
CA TYR A 47 6.19 4.30 -5.09
C TYR A 47 5.71 3.50 -6.28
N PHE A 48 4.70 4.01 -6.98
CA PHE A 48 4.19 3.39 -8.21
C PHE A 48 3.90 4.46 -9.27
N ARG A 49 4.66 4.39 -10.38
CA ARG A 49 4.49 5.26 -11.57
C ARG A 49 4.30 6.76 -11.24
N GLY A 50 5.10 7.27 -10.30
CA GLY A 50 5.08 8.69 -9.92
C GLY A 50 4.02 9.06 -8.88
N ILE A 51 3.33 8.08 -8.28
CA ILE A 51 2.44 8.28 -7.13
C ILE A 51 3.06 7.59 -5.92
N VAL A 52 3.05 8.28 -4.78
CA VAL A 52 3.54 7.80 -3.49
C VAL A 52 2.35 7.43 -2.63
N PHE A 53 2.12 6.14 -2.43
CA PHE A 53 1.13 5.64 -1.49
C PHE A 53 1.75 5.50 -0.11
N LYS A 54 1.16 6.15 0.89
CA LYS A 54 1.69 6.23 2.26
C LYS A 54 1.00 5.24 3.18
N PHE A 55 1.81 4.59 4.01
CA PHE A 55 1.37 3.62 4.98
C PHE A 55 1.99 3.91 6.34
N GLU A 56 1.19 3.75 7.38
CA GLU A 56 1.66 3.66 8.77
C GLU A 56 1.89 2.19 9.10
N ILE A 57 3.09 1.86 9.58
CA ILE A 57 3.42 0.54 10.10
C ILE A 57 3.40 0.62 11.63
N ASN A 58 2.51 -0.15 12.23
CA ASN A 58 2.55 -0.49 13.65
C ASN A 58 3.06 -1.92 13.80
N ASN A 59 3.52 -2.30 15.00
CA ASN A 59 4.11 -3.62 15.28
C ASN A 59 3.35 -4.82 14.69
N GLU A 60 2.02 -4.71 14.55
CA GLU A 60 1.17 -5.79 14.03
C GLU A 60 0.34 -5.42 12.80
N ASP A 61 0.29 -4.14 12.40
CA ASP A 61 -0.65 -3.64 11.40
C ASP A 61 0.04 -2.72 10.38
N ILE A 62 -0.38 -2.83 9.12
CA ILE A 62 -0.02 -1.90 8.05
C ILE A 62 -1.29 -1.19 7.64
N LYS A 63 -1.33 0.13 7.83
CA LYS A 63 -2.50 0.97 7.59
C LYS A 63 -2.23 1.91 6.44
N TYR A 64 -3.09 1.87 5.44
CA TYR A 64 -3.06 2.84 4.35
C TYR A 64 -3.61 4.21 4.79
N VAL A 65 -2.82 5.27 4.58
CA VAL A 65 -3.11 6.65 5.00
C VAL A 65 -3.66 7.48 3.84
N GLY A 66 -3.07 7.33 2.65
CA GLY A 66 -3.41 8.11 1.47
C GLY A 66 -2.29 8.10 0.43
N TYR A 67 -2.38 8.97 -0.56
CA TYR A 67 -1.38 9.09 -1.63
C TYR A 67 -0.98 10.54 -1.88
N GLU A 68 0.20 10.72 -2.45
CA GLU A 68 0.72 11.97 -3.00
C GLU A 68 1.17 11.75 -4.44
N LYS A 69 1.06 12.80 -5.27
CA LYS A 69 1.42 12.80 -6.69
C LYS A 69 2.61 13.72 -6.93
#